data_AF-A0A1V4Q6Y0-F1
#
_entry.id   AF-A0A1V4Q6Y0-F1
#
_cell.length_a   1.000
_cell.length_b   1.000
_cell.length_c   1.000
_cell.angle_alpha   90.00
_cell.angle_beta   90.00
_cell.angle_gamma   90.00
#
_symmetry.space_group_name_H-M   'P 1'
#
loop_
_entity.id
_entity.type
_entity.pdbx_description
1 polymer ?
#
loop_
_entity_poly.entity_id
_entity_poly.type
_entity_poly.pdbx_seq_one_letter_code
_entity_poly.pdbx_strand_id
1 'polypeptide(L)'
;MTDPGRDRVRELLDAVLADDNVSLSGMAAGAHSSEFHFSRQVSRFAGESPVAMRRRVMLERACWYLRQGSSVTEVAFDSGYDTVEGFSRA
;
A
#
# COMPACT_ATOMS: atom_id res chain seq x y z
N MET A 1 31.51 11.55 -8.56
CA MET A 1 30.60 10.47 -8.11
C MET A 1 29.23 11.07 -8.01
N THR A 2 28.44 10.99 -9.07
CA THR A 2 27.05 11.44 -9.07
C THR A 2 26.31 10.59 -8.05
N ASP A 3 25.85 11.20 -6.96
CA ASP A 3 24.84 10.57 -6.10
C ASP A 3 23.74 10.06 -7.03
N PRO A 4 23.41 8.76 -7.06
CA PRO A 4 22.28 8.28 -7.83
C PRO A 4 21.07 8.92 -7.15
N GLY A 5 20.66 10.09 -7.66
CA GLY A 5 19.65 10.92 -7.02
C GLY A 5 18.48 10.04 -6.61
N ARG A 6 18.03 10.21 -5.36
CA ARG A 6 16.94 9.47 -4.72
C ARG A 6 15.93 8.95 -5.75
N ASP A 7 15.83 7.62 -5.86
CA ASP A 7 14.86 6.96 -6.74
C ASP A 7 13.46 7.31 -6.26
N ARG A 8 12.92 8.40 -6.82
CA ARG A 8 11.68 9.00 -6.34
C ARG A 8 10.50 8.05 -6.51
N VAL A 9 10.52 7.20 -7.54
CA VAL A 9 9.46 6.22 -7.75
C VAL A 9 9.48 5.20 -6.61
N ARG A 10 10.67 4.67 -6.28
CA ARG A 10 10.83 3.77 -5.14
C ARG A 10 10.37 4.41 -3.83
N GLU A 11 10.78 5.64 -3.52
CA GLU A 11 10.34 6.34 -2.30
C GLU A 11 8.81 6.45 -2.20
N LEU A 12 8.15 6.77 -3.31
CA LEU A 12 6.69 6.87 -3.34
C LEU A 12 6.03 5.50 -3.12
N LEU A 13 6.53 4.44 -3.77
CA LEU A 13 6.01 3.09 -3.61
C LEU A 13 6.24 2.57 -2.19
N ASP A 14 7.43 2.78 -1.62
CA ASP A 14 7.76 2.42 -0.24
C ASP A 14 6.81 3.11 0.73
N ALA A 15 6.49 4.38 0.50
CA ALA A 15 5.53 5.10 1.34
C ALA A 15 4.09 4.58 1.22
N VAL A 16 3.66 4.13 0.02
CA VAL A 16 2.34 3.50 -0.18
C VAL A 16 2.24 2.14 0.53
N LEU A 17 3.33 1.36 0.47
CA LEU A 17 3.35 -0.03 0.89
C LEU A 17 3.89 -0.26 2.30
N ALA A 18 4.40 0.77 2.98
CA ALA A 18 4.80 0.69 4.37
C ALA A 18 3.63 0.22 5.26
N ASP A 19 3.87 -0.79 6.09
CA ASP A 19 2.81 -1.44 6.88
C ASP A 19 2.02 -0.43 7.73
N ASP A 20 2.70 0.56 8.32
CA ASP A 20 2.09 1.58 9.20
C ASP A 20 1.25 2.65 8.47
N ASN A 21 1.38 2.76 7.14
CA ASN A 21 0.73 3.82 6.36
C ASN A 21 -0.64 3.39 5.83
N VAL A 22 -1.63 3.29 6.71
CA VAL A 22 -3.01 2.91 6.35
C VAL A 22 -3.86 4.05 5.78
N SER A 23 -3.40 5.30 5.90
CA SER A 23 -4.10 6.50 5.40
C SER A 23 -3.28 7.24 4.34
N LEU A 24 -3.96 7.98 3.46
CA LEU A 24 -3.29 8.86 2.49
C LEU A 24 -2.37 9.87 3.18
N SER A 25 -2.79 10.39 4.34
CA SER A 25 -1.99 11.33 5.14
C SER A 25 -0.69 10.70 5.64
N GLY A 26 -0.74 9.45 6.14
CA GLY A 26 0.45 8.71 6.56
C GLY A 26 1.41 8.43 5.40
N MET A 27 0.87 7.96 4.27
CA MET A 27 1.66 7.75 3.05
C MET A 27 2.36 9.04 2.59
N ALA A 28 1.63 10.16 2.55
CA ALA A 28 2.18 11.44 2.12
C ALA A 28 3.26 11.96 3.08
N ALA A 29 3.03 11.81 4.40
CA ALA A 29 4.00 12.16 5.43
C ALA A 29 5.29 11.33 5.30
N GLY A 30 5.18 10.02 5.07
CA GLY A 30 6.32 9.12 4.85
C GLY A 30 7.17 9.49 3.63
N ALA A 31 6.58 10.13 2.63
CA ALA A 31 7.27 10.63 1.44
C ALA A 31 7.64 12.13 1.49
N HIS A 32 7.48 12.77 2.66
CA HIS A 32 7.67 14.21 2.89
C HIS A 32 6.95 15.08 1.85
N SER A 33 5.69 14.76 1.56
CA SER A 33 4.86 15.42 0.55
C SER A 33 3.51 15.82 1.12
N SER A 34 2.87 16.85 0.55
CA SER A 34 1.44 17.03 0.78
C SER A 34 0.64 15.89 0.13
N GLU A 35 -0.55 15.62 0.65
CA GLU A 35 -1.46 14.58 0.13
C GLU A 35 -1.77 14.78 -1.37
N PHE A 36 -2.01 16.04 -1.77
CA PHE A 36 -2.29 16.38 -3.16
C PHE A 36 -1.11 16.05 -4.09
N HIS A 37 0.10 16.50 -3.74
CA HIS A 37 1.29 16.24 -4.55
C HIS A 37 1.69 14.76 -4.54
N PHE A 38 1.44 14.06 -3.44
CA PHE A 38 1.70 12.64 -3.31
C PHE A 38 0.78 11.83 -4.21
N SER A 39 -0.53 12.03 -4.08
CA SER A 39 -1.55 11.35 -4.89
C SER A 39 -1.31 11.56 -6.38
N ARG A 40 -1.03 12.81 -6.79
CA ARG A 40 -0.74 13.12 -8.20
C ARG A 40 0.51 12.43 -8.73
N GLN A 41 1.58 12.33 -7.92
CA GLN A 41 2.81 11.64 -8.35
C GLN A 41 2.61 10.14 -8.47
N VAL A 42 2.02 9.50 -7.46
CA VAL A 42 1.75 8.06 -7.49
C VAL A 42 0.87 7.69 -8.68
N SER A 43 -0.25 8.40 -8.89
CA SER A 43 -1.13 8.12 -10.03
C SER A 43 -0.48 8.34 -11.38
N ARG A 44 0.44 9.31 -11.49
CA ARG A 44 1.20 9.52 -12.72
C ARG A 44 2.14 8.34 -13.02
N PHE A 45 2.78 7.76 -12.01
CA PHE A 45 3.75 6.69 -12.20
C PHE A 45 3.10 5.30 -12.30
N ALA A 46 2.03 5.05 -11.53
CA ALA A 46 1.45 3.73 -11.39
C ALA A 46 0.08 3.57 -12.08
N GLY A 47 -0.54 4.65 -12.53
CA GLY A 47 -1.85 4.61 -13.19
C GLY A 47 -3.05 4.47 -12.26
N GLU A 48 -2.86 4.43 -10.95
CA GLU A 48 -3.92 4.31 -9.94
C GLU A 48 -3.68 5.21 -8.72
N SER A 49 -4.69 5.44 -7.87
CA SER A 49 -4.52 6.25 -6.66
C SER A 49 -3.70 5.50 -5.60
N PRO A 50 -3.00 6.19 -4.68
CA PRO A 50 -2.23 5.53 -3.62
C PRO A 50 -3.05 4.53 -2.79
N VAL A 51 -4.28 4.91 -2.44
CA VAL A 51 -5.19 4.08 -1.65
C VAL A 51 -5.64 2.85 -2.44
N ALA A 52 -5.93 3.02 -3.74
CA ALA A 52 -6.31 1.91 -4.62
C ALA A 52 -5.15 0.91 -4.78
N MET A 53 -3.93 1.42 -5.02
CA MET A 53 -2.73 0.59 -5.11
C MET A 53 -2.52 -0.21 -3.83
N ARG A 54 -2.53 0.45 -2.67
CA ARG A 54 -2.32 -0.24 -1.39
C ARG A 54 -3.34 -1.35 -1.21
N ARG A 55 -4.64 -1.07 -1.40
CA ARG A 55 -5.69 -2.09 -1.29
C ARG A 55 -5.41 -3.27 -2.20
N ARG A 56 -5.10 -3.02 -3.48
CA ARG A 56 -4.78 -4.06 -4.45
C ARG A 56 -3.59 -4.91 -4.02
N VAL A 57 -2.47 -4.29 -3.66
CA VAL A 57 -1.24 -5.00 -3.26
C VAL A 57 -1.44 -5.80 -1.97
N MET A 58 -2.16 -5.24 -1.00
CA MET A 58 -2.48 -5.96 0.24
C MET A 58 -3.39 -7.17 -0.03
N LEU A 59 -4.38 -7.06 -0.90
CA LEU A 59 -5.22 -8.19 -1.31
C LEU A 59 -4.44 -9.23 -2.13
N GLU A 60 -3.52 -8.82 -3.00
CA GLU A 60 -2.63 -9.75 -3.73
C GLU A 60 -1.74 -10.54 -2.76
N ARG A 61 -1.20 -9.86 -1.74
CA ARG A 61 -0.43 -10.49 -0.65
C ARG A 61 -1.31 -11.45 0.16
N ALA A 62 -2.55 -11.08 0.47
CA ALA A 62 -3.52 -11.92 1.15
C ALA A 62 -3.83 -13.19 0.32
N CYS A 63 -4.10 -13.03 -0.98
CA CYS A 63 -4.29 -14.15 -1.90
C CYS A 63 -3.07 -15.08 -1.93
N TRP A 64 -1.86 -14.53 -1.88
CA TRP A 64 -0.65 -15.33 -1.81
C TRP A 64 -0.63 -16.22 -0.56
N TYR A 65 -0.91 -15.67 0.63
CA TYR A 65 -0.98 -16.46 1.86
C TYR A 65 -2.06 -17.54 1.83
N LEU A 66 -3.26 -17.21 1.32
CA LEU A 66 -4.34 -18.18 1.15
C LEU A 66 -3.93 -19.35 0.26
N ARG A 67 -3.21 -19.07 -0.82
CA ARG A 67 -2.69 -20.12 -1.72
C ARG A 67 -1.63 -21.01 -1.07
N GLN A 68 -0.95 -20.53 -0.03
CA GLN A 68 0.00 -21.33 0.77
C GLN A 68 -0.70 -22.14 1.87
N GLY A 69 -2.02 -22.04 2.01
CA GLY A 69 -2.81 -22.81 2.97
C GLY A 69 -3.06 -22.11 4.31
N SER A 70 -2.69 -20.83 4.46
CA SER A 70 -3.09 -20.02 5.62
C SER A 70 -4.63 -19.93 5.72
N SER A 71 -5.17 -19.88 6.93
CA SER A 71 -6.62 -19.78 7.11
C SER A 71 -7.13 -18.40 6.71
N VAL A 72 -8.38 -18.33 6.22
CA VAL A 72 -9.02 -17.05 5.84
C VAL A 72 -9.09 -16.09 7.04
N THR A 73 -9.31 -16.62 8.23
CA THR A 73 -9.37 -15.83 9.47
C THR A 73 -8.03 -15.17 9.80
N GLU A 74 -6.93 -15.93 9.78
CA GLU A 74 -5.58 -15.38 10.03
C GLU A 74 -5.22 -14.32 8.99
N VAL A 75 -5.43 -14.64 7.70
CA VAL A 75 -5.11 -13.71 6.61
C VAL A 75 -5.91 -12.41 6.70
N ALA A 76 -7.18 -12.46 7.11
CA ALA A 76 -8.00 -11.26 7.27
C ALA A 76 -7.41 -10.30 8.33
N PHE A 77 -7.05 -10.83 9.50
CA PHE A 77 -6.47 -10.04 10.59
C PHE A 77 -5.06 -9.54 10.25
N ASP A 78 -4.21 -10.38 9.66
CA ASP A 78 -2.86 -10.00 9.24
C ASP A 78 -2.87 -8.95 8.12
N SER A 79 -3.94 -8.89 7.32
CA SER A 79 -4.15 -7.87 6.28
C SER A 79 -4.73 -6.56 6.83
N GLY A 80 -4.93 -6.45 8.15
CA GLY A 80 -5.41 -5.24 8.82
C GLY A 80 -6.93 -5.07 8.84
N TYR A 81 -7.71 -6.15 8.66
CA TYR A 81 -9.18 -6.10 8.78
C TYR A 81 -9.62 -6.53 10.18
N ASP A 82 -10.54 -5.79 10.79
CA ASP A 82 -11.12 -6.13 12.09
C ASP A 82 -12.08 -7.32 12.05
N THR A 83 -12.55 -7.69 10.86
CA THR A 83 -13.51 -8.80 10.67
C THR A 83 -13.27 -9.53 9.36
N VAL A 84 -13.55 -10.84 9.36
CA VAL A 84 -13.49 -11.69 8.15
C VAL A 84 -14.51 -11.25 7.08
N GLU A 85 -15.67 -10.75 7.52
CA GLU A 85 -16.70 -10.20 6.62
C GLU A 85 -16.22 -8.92 5.94
N GLY A 86 -15.53 -8.03 6.68
CA GLY A 86 -14.91 -6.82 6.12
C GLY A 86 -13.86 -7.14 5.07
N PHE A 87 -13.02 -8.15 5.35
CA PHE A 87 -12.04 -8.65 4.39
C PHE A 87 -12.69 -9.20 3.12
N SER A 88 -13.76 -10.02 3.27
CA SER A 88 -14.42 -10.68 2.14
C SER A 88 -15.17 -9.72 1.21
N ARG A 89 -15.50 -8.49 1.66
CA ARG A 89 -16.15 -7.44 0.86
C ARG A 89 -15.18 -6.47 0.19
N ALA A 90 -13.90 -6.51 0.58
CA ALA A 90 -12.88 -5.66 0.01
C ALA A 90 -12.48 -6.09 -1.41
#